data_AF-A0A443IF75-F1
#
_entry.id   AF-A0A443IF75-F1
#
_cell.length_a   1.000
_cell.length_b   1.000
_cell.length_c   1.000
_cell.angle_alpha   90.00
_cell.angle_beta   90.00
_cell.angle_gamma   90.00
#
_symmetry.space_group_name_H-M   'P 1'
#
loop_
_entity.id
_entity.type
_entity.pdbx_description
1 polymer ?
#
loop_
_entity_poly.entity_id
_entity_poly.type
_entity_poly.pdbx_seq_one_letter_code
_entity_poly.pdbx_strand_id
1 'polypeptide(L)'
;MIDRHVGKTEAELVDRVSAGNTKIASTFTDRATAQAVTSKAIDSNRSKIRDYLSGSQKGYLELDYKSPDAIGISVIRGSASAVPATNVRIIIARDFSMPEGYKIITGYPMP
;
A
#
# COMPACT_ATOMS: atom_id res chain seq x y z
N MET A 1 8.79 1.32 -7.05
CA MET A 1 7.40 0.80 -6.92
C MET A 1 6.59 1.65 -5.97
N ILE A 2 7.11 1.97 -4.77
CA ILE A 2 6.50 2.95 -3.87
C ILE A 2 6.45 4.37 -4.47
N ASP A 3 7.43 4.74 -5.30
CA ASP A 3 7.50 6.07 -5.93
C ASP A 3 6.33 6.36 -6.87
N ARG A 4 5.66 5.32 -7.38
CA ARG A 4 4.44 5.46 -8.20
C ARG A 4 3.21 5.88 -7.37
N HIS A 5 3.36 5.90 -6.05
CA HIS A 5 2.31 6.13 -5.06
C HIS A 5 2.75 7.15 -4.01
N VAL A 6 3.70 8.05 -4.29
CA VAL A 6 4.18 9.04 -3.33
C VAL A 6 4.05 10.43 -3.93
N GLY A 7 3.45 11.36 -3.18
CA GLY A 7 3.40 12.78 -3.53
C GLY A 7 2.68 13.11 -4.84
N LYS A 8 1.71 12.29 -5.26
CA LYS A 8 0.91 12.56 -6.46
C LYS A 8 -0.14 13.63 -6.21
N THR A 9 -0.34 14.48 -7.20
CA THR A 9 -1.44 15.44 -7.21
C THR A 9 -2.76 14.74 -7.45
N GLU A 10 -3.85 15.35 -7.01
CA GLU A 10 -5.20 14.86 -7.29
C GLU A 10 -5.47 14.72 -8.80
N ALA A 11 -5.01 15.69 -9.60
CA ALA A 11 -5.12 15.65 -11.06
C ALA A 11 -4.43 14.42 -11.67
N GLU A 12 -3.20 14.10 -11.25
CA GLU A 12 -2.50 12.89 -11.72
C GLU A 12 -3.25 11.59 -11.34
N LEU A 13 -3.92 11.55 -10.19
CA LEU A 13 -4.72 10.39 -9.77
C LEU A 13 -6.02 10.29 -10.59
N VAL A 14 -6.68 11.41 -10.85
CA VAL A 14 -7.87 11.50 -11.72
C VAL A 14 -7.54 11.03 -13.14
N ASP A 15 -6.43 11.50 -13.70
CA ASP A 15 -5.96 11.07 -15.02
C ASP A 15 -5.69 9.56 -15.04
N ARG A 16 -5.08 9.02 -13.98
CA ARG A 16 -4.79 7.59 -13.88
C ARG A 16 -6.05 6.73 -13.80
N VAL A 17 -7.07 7.15 -13.05
CA VAL A 17 -8.35 6.43 -13.04
C VAL A 17 -9.21 6.70 -14.27
N SER A 18 -8.94 7.74 -15.05
CA SER A 18 -9.71 8.03 -16.27
C SER A 18 -9.12 7.31 -17.49
N ALA A 19 -7.81 7.41 -17.69
CA ALA A 19 -7.08 6.83 -18.81
C ALA A 19 -6.65 5.37 -18.61
N GLY A 20 -6.47 4.94 -17.35
CA GLY A 20 -6.03 3.58 -17.03
C GLY A 20 -7.18 2.57 -16.91
N ASN A 21 -6.84 1.30 -16.64
CA ASN A 21 -7.80 0.24 -16.32
C ASN A 21 -8.11 0.10 -14.82
N THR A 22 -7.48 0.92 -13.96
CA THR A 22 -7.66 0.82 -12.50
C THR A 22 -8.88 1.61 -12.05
N LYS A 23 -9.68 1.05 -11.13
CA LYS A 23 -10.86 1.73 -10.56
C LYS A 23 -10.51 2.74 -9.47
N ILE A 24 -9.35 2.60 -8.84
CA ILE A 24 -8.89 3.42 -7.72
C ILE A 24 -7.43 3.77 -7.95
N ALA A 25 -7.06 5.04 -7.78
CA ALA A 25 -5.68 5.47 -7.74
C ALA A 25 -5.43 6.21 -6.43
N SER A 26 -4.35 5.85 -5.73
CA SER A 26 -4.01 6.44 -4.44
C SER A 26 -2.54 6.77 -4.35
N THR A 27 -2.24 7.71 -3.46
CA THR A 27 -0.89 8.19 -3.16
C THR A 27 -0.73 8.48 -1.68
N PHE A 28 0.41 8.10 -1.12
CA PHE A 28 0.88 8.60 0.15
C PHE A 28 1.16 10.09 0.04
N THR A 29 1.02 10.80 1.17
CA THR A 29 1.37 12.22 1.30
C THR A 29 2.82 12.46 0.86
N ASP A 30 3.75 11.67 1.39
CA ASP A 30 5.17 11.75 1.07
C ASP A 30 5.88 10.41 1.33
N ARG A 31 7.19 10.36 1.04
CA ARG A 31 8.01 9.16 1.20
C ARG A 31 8.17 8.77 2.66
N ALA A 32 8.27 9.75 3.57
CA ALA A 32 8.46 9.49 4.99
C ALA A 32 7.21 8.82 5.59
N THR A 33 6.03 9.31 5.20
CA THR A 33 4.72 8.72 5.51
C THR A 33 4.64 7.29 4.96
N ALA A 34 4.98 7.09 3.68
CA ALA A 34 4.96 5.76 3.09
C ALA A 34 5.85 4.76 3.85
N GLN A 35 7.06 5.17 4.23
CA GLN A 35 8.00 4.35 5.02
C GLN A 35 7.46 4.07 6.42
N ALA A 36 7.05 5.11 7.16
CA ALA A 36 6.56 4.97 8.53
C ALA A 36 5.34 4.05 8.64
N VAL A 37 4.37 4.21 7.72
CA VAL A 37 3.15 3.40 7.75
C VAL A 37 3.44 1.97 7.27
N THR A 38 4.38 1.78 6.34
CA THR A 38 4.86 0.43 5.95
C THR A 38 5.48 -0.30 7.14
N SER A 39 6.35 0.36 7.91
CA SER A 39 6.94 -0.23 9.13
C SER A 39 5.86 -0.62 10.14
N LYS A 40 4.90 0.27 10.41
CA LYS A 40 3.76 -0.01 11.30
C LYS A 40 2.93 -1.21 10.82
N ALA A 41 2.68 -1.31 9.51
CA ALA A 41 1.93 -2.41 8.93
C ALA A 41 2.66 -3.75 9.06
N ILE A 42 3.98 -3.77 8.89
CA ILE A 42 4.79 -4.96 9.10
C ILE A 42 4.75 -5.36 10.58
N ASP A 43 4.97 -4.40 11.49
CA ASP A 43 4.99 -4.64 12.93
C ASP A 43 3.66 -5.16 13.45
N SER A 44 2.54 -4.59 13.01
CA SER A 44 1.19 -5.05 13.42
C SER A 44 0.84 -6.42 12.86
N ASN A 45 1.50 -6.87 11.79
CA ASN A 45 1.22 -8.14 11.12
C ASN A 45 2.30 -9.21 11.32
N ARG A 46 3.25 -9.03 12.27
CA ARG A 46 4.37 -9.97 12.49
C ARG A 46 3.95 -11.44 12.64
N SER A 47 2.86 -11.71 13.36
CA SER A 47 2.35 -13.08 13.50
C SER A 47 1.91 -13.65 12.15
N LYS A 48 1.11 -12.88 11.39
CA LYS A 48 0.63 -13.27 10.05
C LYS A 48 1.78 -13.51 9.08
N ILE A 49 2.82 -12.68 9.15
CA ILE A 49 4.04 -12.83 8.34
C ILE A 49 4.76 -14.12 8.71
N ARG A 50 4.99 -14.38 10.00
CA ARG A 50 5.65 -15.62 10.45
C ARG A 50 4.90 -16.86 9.98
N ASP A 51 3.57 -16.88 10.19
CA ASP A 51 2.73 -18.01 9.82
C ASP A 51 2.71 -18.22 8.30
N TYR A 52 2.72 -17.12 7.53
CA TYR A 52 2.93 -17.17 6.08
C TYR A 52 4.32 -17.73 5.74
N LEU A 53 5.41 -17.27 6.34
CA LEU A 53 6.76 -17.76 6.03
C LEU A 53 6.94 -19.25 6.34
N SER A 54 6.36 -19.76 7.43
CA SER A 54 6.44 -21.18 7.81
C SER A 54 5.42 -22.07 7.10
N GLY A 55 4.37 -21.50 6.53
CA GLY A 55 3.28 -22.25 5.90
C GLY A 55 3.55 -22.65 4.44
N SER A 56 2.62 -23.41 3.86
CA SER A 56 2.68 -23.88 2.46
C SER A 56 1.98 -22.93 1.46
N GLN A 57 1.31 -21.87 1.93
CA GLN A 57 0.54 -20.95 1.09
C GLN A 57 1.46 -20.28 0.06
N LYS A 58 1.29 -20.55 -1.23
CA LYS A 58 2.08 -19.91 -2.29
C LYS A 58 1.52 -18.53 -2.66
N GLY A 59 2.32 -17.72 -3.35
CA GLY A 59 1.89 -16.41 -3.85
C GLY A 59 2.20 -15.26 -2.89
N TYR A 60 1.44 -14.16 -2.98
CA TYR A 60 1.64 -12.94 -2.21
C TYR A 60 0.89 -12.97 -0.87
N LEU A 61 1.33 -12.14 0.09
CA LEU A 61 0.59 -11.89 1.33
C LEU A 61 0.22 -10.41 1.42
N GLU A 62 -1.05 -10.15 1.71
CA GLU A 62 -1.56 -8.80 1.99
C GLU A 62 -1.46 -8.49 3.48
N LEU A 63 -0.85 -7.35 3.80
CA LEU A 63 -0.73 -6.80 5.14
C LEU A 63 -1.50 -5.48 5.17
N ASP A 64 -2.60 -5.47 5.92
CA ASP A 64 -3.42 -4.28 6.08
C ASP A 64 -3.07 -3.60 7.41
N TYR A 65 -3.08 -2.28 7.39
CA TYR A 65 -2.94 -1.45 8.59
C TYR A 65 -3.83 -0.22 8.49
N LYS A 66 -4.52 0.08 9.58
CA LYS A 66 -5.35 1.27 9.74
C LYS A 66 -4.59 2.31 10.54
N SER A 67 -4.31 3.44 9.91
CA SER A 67 -3.73 4.61 10.56
C SER A 67 -4.81 5.41 11.28
N PRO A 68 -4.53 6.01 12.45
CA PRO A 68 -5.44 6.96 13.08
C PRO A 68 -5.56 8.28 12.28
N ASP A 69 -4.52 8.63 11.53
CA ASP A 69 -4.43 9.85 10.73
C ASP A 69 -4.48 9.52 9.22
N ALA A 70 -4.89 10.51 8.41
CA ALA A 70 -4.79 10.39 6.95
C ALA A 70 -3.32 10.28 6.52
N ILE A 71 -3.03 9.24 5.72
CA ILE A 71 -1.68 8.91 5.24
C ILE A 71 -1.48 9.29 3.77
N GLY A 72 -2.50 9.86 3.15
CA GLY A 72 -2.54 10.21 1.74
C GLY A 72 -3.96 10.44 1.25
N ILE A 73 -4.12 10.33 -0.07
CA ILE A 73 -5.42 10.49 -0.74
C ILE A 73 -5.68 9.35 -1.72
N SER A 74 -6.96 9.16 -2.03
CA SER A 74 -7.45 8.19 -3.00
C SER A 74 -8.50 8.81 -3.90
N VAL A 75 -8.46 8.51 -5.19
CA VAL A 75 -9.47 8.88 -6.19
C VAL A 75 -10.12 7.59 -6.69
N ILE A 76 -11.44 7.55 -6.64
CA ILE A 76 -12.26 6.46 -7.20
C ILE A 76 -12.77 6.94 -8.56
N ARG A 77 -12.71 6.08 -9.59
CA ARG A 77 -13.22 6.39 -10.92
C ARG A 77 -14.67 6.87 -10.85
N GLY A 78 -14.94 8.02 -11.46
CA GLY A 78 -16.27 8.63 -11.45
C GLY A 78 -16.57 9.49 -10.22
N SER A 79 -15.66 9.56 -9.24
CA SER A 79 -15.74 10.55 -8.16
C SER A 79 -15.36 11.93 -8.66
N ALA A 80 -16.02 12.96 -8.12
CA ALA A 80 -15.73 14.37 -8.43
C ALA A 80 -14.46 14.88 -7.73
N SER A 81 -14.03 14.21 -6.65
CA SER A 81 -12.88 14.61 -5.84
C SER A 81 -12.18 13.42 -5.19
N ALA A 82 -10.95 13.65 -4.74
CA ALA A 82 -10.21 12.75 -3.88
C ALA A 82 -10.81 12.67 -2.48
N VAL A 83 -10.57 11.54 -1.82
CA VAL A 83 -10.91 11.31 -0.41
C VAL A 83 -9.64 11.02 0.40
N PRO A 84 -9.60 11.42 1.68
CA PRO A 84 -8.51 11.02 2.57
C PRO A 84 -8.39 9.49 2.64
N ALA A 85 -7.16 8.99 2.57
CA ALA A 85 -6.86 7.57 2.74
C ALA A 85 -6.27 7.36 4.14
N THR A 86 -6.91 6.51 4.94
CA THR A 86 -6.47 6.19 6.32
C THR A 86 -5.95 4.77 6.47
N ASN A 87 -6.21 3.92 5.48
CA ASN A 87 -5.77 2.54 5.47
C ASN A 87 -4.59 2.36 4.51
N VAL A 88 -3.70 1.41 4.79
CA VAL A 88 -2.66 0.98 3.85
C VAL A 88 -2.77 -0.52 3.62
N ARG A 89 -2.49 -0.93 2.38
CA ARG A 89 -2.21 -2.32 2.03
C ARG A 89 -0.78 -2.45 1.54
N ILE A 90 -0.02 -3.32 2.18
CA ILE A 90 1.31 -3.73 1.76
C ILE A 90 1.24 -5.16 1.23
N ILE A 91 1.82 -5.38 0.06
CA ILE A 91 1.90 -6.71 -0.56
C ILE A 91 3.34 -7.19 -0.44
N ILE A 92 3.53 -8.35 0.17
CA ILE A 92 4.84 -9.01 0.26
C ILE A 92 4.85 -10.33 -0.51
N ALA A 93 6.04 -10.77 -0.90
CA ALA A 93 6.27 -12.12 -1.44
C ALA A 93 7.42 -12.78 -0.67
N ARG A 94 7.34 -14.10 -0.46
CA ARG A 94 8.49 -14.86 0.07
C ARG A 94 9.71 -14.67 -0.82
N ASP A 95 10.83 -14.44 -0.17
CA ASP A 95 12.15 -14.33 -0.78
C ASP A 95 13.18 -14.70 0.29
N PHE A 96 13.53 -15.98 0.36
CA PHE A 96 14.46 -16.50 1.38
C PHE A 96 15.91 -16.02 1.19
N SER A 97 16.21 -15.28 0.12
CA SER A 97 17.47 -14.56 -0.03
C SER A 97 17.53 -13.27 0.78
N MET A 98 16.37 -12.72 1.19
CA MET A 98 16.27 -11.54 2.04
C MET A 98 16.41 -11.90 3.52
N PRO A 99 16.99 -11.03 4.38
CA PRO A 99 17.15 -11.30 5.81
C PRO A 99 15.85 -11.65 6.53
N GLU A 100 14.75 -10.98 6.14
CA GLU A 100 13.42 -11.19 6.73
C GLU A 100 12.65 -12.36 6.08
N GLY A 101 13.21 -13.02 5.06
CA GLY A 101 12.55 -14.10 4.32
C GLY A 101 11.46 -13.66 3.34
N TYR A 102 11.25 -12.35 3.17
CA TYR A 102 10.33 -11.77 2.21
C TYR A 102 10.84 -10.45 1.62
N LYS A 103 10.24 -10.03 0.50
CA LYS A 103 10.39 -8.69 -0.07
C LYS A 103 9.05 -7.99 -0.20
N ILE A 104 9.07 -6.66 -0.09
CA ILE A 104 7.91 -5.82 -0.36
C ILE A 104 7.77 -5.65 -1.88
N ILE A 105 6.59 -5.97 -2.40
CA ILE A 105 6.28 -5.89 -3.83
C ILE A 105 5.68 -4.52 -4.15
N THR A 106 4.71 -4.09 -3.35
CA THR A 106 4.09 -2.79 -3.46
C THR A 106 3.40 -2.41 -2.15
N GLY A 107 3.11 -1.12 -2.01
CA GLY A 107 2.31 -0.57 -0.93
C GLY A 107 1.52 0.62 -1.44
N TYR A 108 0.25 0.73 -1.07
CA TYR A 108 -0.60 1.84 -1.48
C TYR A 108 -1.67 2.15 -0.43
N PRO A 109 -2.06 3.43 -0.28
CA PRO A 109 -3.18 3.80 0.58
C PRO A 109 -4.51 3.28 0.03
N MET A 110 -5.44 3.08 0.93
CA MET A 110 -6.85 2.77 0.65
C MET A 110 -7.73 3.77 1.41
N PRO A 111 -8.91 4.12 0.86
CA PRO A 111 -9.91 4.91 1.59
C PRO A 111 -10.15 4.36 3.01
#